data_AF-A0AAP9DXS9-F1
#
_entry.id   AF-A0AAP9DXS9-F1
#
_cell.length_a   1.000
_cell.length_b   1.000
_cell.length_c   1.000
_cell.angle_alpha   90.00
_cell.angle_beta   90.00
_cell.angle_gamma   90.00
#
_symmetry.space_group_name_H-M   'P 1'
#
loop_
_entity.id
_entity.type
_entity.pdbx_description
1 polymer ?
#
loop_
_entity_poly.entity_id
_entity_poly.type
_entity_poly.pdbx_seq_one_letter_code
_entity_poly.pdbx_strand_id
1 'polypeptide(L)'
;MAGNVRSYKLLWVPLVFIVLGISQPLVMKFLPDILAWSGSMPQGMNMAFPELQAGEIMAQMLIQSGTVGLLVLVLSQMSSISGEIHTGTAGAVLVRPVCYGAFIASKWLGATTLTLVSFLCGYGAGWYYTVLLFGPVPVQRVWRPEPATPCGCSSQAALRC
;
A
#
# COMPACT_ATOMS: atom_id res chain seq x y z
N MET A 1 4.62 -9.43 30.38
CA MET A 1 5.60 -8.77 29.49
C MET A 1 6.76 -9.74 29.25
N ALA A 2 7.23 -9.84 28.01
CA ALA A 2 8.41 -10.59 27.53
C ALA A 2 8.43 -12.12 27.73
N GLY A 3 7.82 -12.87 26.81
CA GLY A 3 7.90 -14.34 26.81
C GLY A 3 7.43 -14.99 25.52
N ASN A 4 7.87 -14.48 24.37
CA ASN A 4 8.01 -15.16 23.06
C ASN A 4 8.15 -14.11 21.95
N VAL A 5 9.22 -13.32 22.05
CA VAL A 5 9.67 -12.38 21.00
C VAL A 5 10.23 -13.08 19.76
N ARG A 6 10.12 -14.41 19.67
CA ARG A 6 10.51 -15.18 18.49
C ARG A 6 9.30 -15.54 17.63
N SER A 7 8.59 -14.52 17.18
CA SER A 7 7.74 -14.66 16.00
C SER A 7 8.44 -13.93 14.87
N TYR A 8 9.08 -14.68 13.96
CA TYR A 8 9.59 -14.15 12.69
C TYR A 8 8.56 -13.22 12.00
N LYS A 9 7.28 -13.54 12.19
CA LYS A 9 6.09 -12.78 11.81
C LYS A 9 6.05 -11.32 12.28
N LEU A 10 6.48 -11.02 13.50
CA LEU A 10 6.45 -9.66 14.08
C LEU A 10 7.41 -8.72 13.37
N LEU A 11 8.51 -9.25 12.81
CA LEU A 11 9.49 -8.49 12.04
C LEU A 11 9.19 -8.51 10.54
N TRP A 12 8.77 -9.67 10.01
CA TRP A 12 8.46 -9.84 8.59
C TRP A 12 7.26 -9.01 8.11
N VAL A 13 6.16 -8.95 8.86
CA VAL A 13 4.95 -8.24 8.40
C VAL A 13 5.21 -6.73 8.21
N PRO A 14 5.81 -6.00 9.19
CA PRO A 14 6.19 -4.61 8.98
C PRO A 14 7.21 -4.44 7.85
N LEU A 15 8.19 -5.34 7.74
CA LEU A 15 9.21 -5.29 6.69
C LEU A 15 8.59 -5.32 5.30
N VAL A 16 7.64 -6.23 5.05
CA VAL A 16 6.93 -6.31 3.76
C VAL A 16 6.15 -5.04 3.48
N PHE A 17 5.46 -4.47 4.48
CA PHE A 17 4.74 -3.21 4.32
C PHE A 17 5.66 -2.02 3.97
N ILE A 18 6.86 -1.97 4.56
CA ILE A 18 7.87 -0.95 4.22
C ILE A 18 8.31 -1.11 2.76
N VAL A 19 8.66 -2.32 2.34
CA VAL A 19 9.11 -2.58 0.97
C VAL A 19 8.01 -2.25 -0.04
N LEU A 20 6.76 -2.65 0.25
CA LEU A 20 5.61 -2.32 -0.58
C LEU A 20 5.39 -0.80 -0.65
N GLY A 21 5.52 -0.09 0.47
CA GLY A 21 5.33 1.37 0.50
C GLY A 21 6.38 2.13 -0.31
N ILE A 22 7.63 1.66 -0.33
CA ILE A 22 8.71 2.27 -1.12
C ILE A 22 8.58 1.91 -2.61
N SER A 23 8.08 0.71 -2.92
CA SER A 23 8.04 0.21 -4.30
C SER A 23 7.19 1.06 -5.25
N GLN A 24 6.11 1.67 -4.77
CA GLN A 24 5.22 2.46 -5.61
C GLN A 24 5.86 3.75 -6.14
N PRO A 25 6.38 4.68 -5.29
CA PRO A 25 7.04 5.88 -5.80
C PRO A 25 8.31 5.54 -6.58
N LEU A 26 9.00 4.46 -6.21
CA LEU A 26 10.19 3.99 -6.91
C LEU A 26 9.87 3.59 -8.35
N VAL A 27 8.89 2.70 -8.55
CA VAL A 27 8.49 2.24 -9.89
C VAL A 27 7.99 3.41 -10.73
N MET A 28 7.19 4.30 -10.15
CA MET A 28 6.65 5.46 -10.89
C MET A 28 7.74 6.42 -11.38
N LYS A 29 8.84 6.59 -10.64
CA LYS A 29 9.96 7.44 -11.06
C LYS A 29 10.81 6.81 -12.16
N PHE A 30 11.06 5.51 -12.08
CA PHE A 30 11.98 4.82 -12.99
C PHE A 30 11.30 4.20 -14.22
N LEU A 31 9.96 4.14 -14.26
CA LEU A 31 9.22 3.66 -15.43
C LEU A 31 9.59 4.40 -16.74
N PRO A 32 9.62 5.74 -16.82
CA PRO A 32 9.99 6.42 -18.07
C PRO A 32 11.44 6.13 -18.48
N ASP A 33 12.36 6.03 -17.52
CA ASP A 33 13.76 5.71 -17.78
C ASP A 33 13.88 4.31 -18.39
N ILE A 34 13.23 3.30 -17.79
CA ILE A 34 13.26 1.91 -18.29
C ILE A 34 12.76 1.82 -19.73
N LEU A 35 11.68 2.55 -20.06
CA LEU A 35 11.14 2.58 -21.42
C LEU A 35 12.07 3.31 -22.43
N ALA A 36 12.85 4.29 -21.96
CA ALA A 36 13.81 4.99 -22.80
C ALA A 36 14.97 4.07 -23.21
N TRP A 37 15.41 3.19 -22.29
CA TRP A 37 16.44 2.19 -22.57
C TRP A 37 15.95 1.01 -23.43
N SER A 38 14.65 0.64 -23.34
CA SER A 38 14.10 -0.48 -24.10
C SER A 38 13.82 -0.17 -25.58
N GLY A 39 13.99 1.08 -26.03
CA GLY A 39 13.84 1.48 -27.43
C GLY A 39 12.41 1.33 -28.00
N SER A 40 11.43 1.06 -27.14
CA SER A 40 10.04 0.74 -27.51
C SER A 40 9.10 1.95 -27.40
N MET A 41 9.63 3.18 -27.41
CA MET A 41 8.82 4.39 -27.45
C MET A 41 8.60 4.83 -28.91
N PRO A 42 7.34 4.89 -29.41
CA PRO A 42 6.99 5.66 -30.60
C PRO A 42 7.53 7.08 -30.51
N GLN A 43 8.12 7.60 -31.59
CA GLN A 43 8.92 8.85 -31.67
C GLN A 43 8.17 10.18 -31.33
N GLY A 44 7.05 10.14 -30.62
CA GLY A 44 6.30 11.31 -30.13
C GLY A 44 5.80 11.19 -28.69
N MET A 45 6.13 10.12 -27.96
CA MET A 45 5.63 9.87 -26.59
C MET A 45 6.52 10.45 -25.49
N ASN A 46 7.66 11.06 -25.83
CA ASN A 46 8.57 11.67 -24.84
C ASN A 46 7.98 12.90 -24.12
N MET A 47 6.82 13.42 -24.57
CA MET A 47 6.15 14.60 -23.97
C MET A 47 4.74 14.31 -23.44
N ALA A 48 4.29 13.05 -23.43
CA ALA A 48 2.92 12.68 -23.09
C ALA A 48 2.80 11.80 -21.84
N PHE A 49 3.88 11.55 -21.10
CA PHE A 49 3.77 11.03 -19.75
C PHE A 49 3.45 12.21 -18.83
N PRO A 50 2.19 12.40 -18.40
CA PRO A 50 1.91 13.38 -17.36
C PRO A 50 2.77 13.00 -16.15
N GLU A 51 3.56 13.94 -15.63
CA GLU A 51 4.24 13.74 -14.36
C GLU A 51 3.16 13.49 -13.31
N LEU A 52 3.00 12.23 -12.91
CA LEU A 52 2.07 11.83 -11.86
C LEU A 52 2.38 12.69 -10.63
N GLN A 53 1.40 13.51 -10.24
CA GLN A 53 1.59 14.44 -9.14
C GLN A 53 1.73 13.62 -7.85
N ALA A 54 2.57 14.09 -6.90
CA ALA A 54 2.82 13.38 -5.64
C ALA A 54 1.54 13.03 -4.86
N GLY A 55 0.47 13.83 -4.99
CA GLY A 55 -0.84 13.55 -4.39
C GLY A 55 -1.57 12.35 -5.03
N GLU A 56 -1.46 12.19 -6.34
CA GLU A 56 -2.04 11.05 -7.05
C GLU A 56 -1.28 9.77 -6.73
N ILE A 57 0.05 9.83 -6.65
CA ILE A 57 0.90 8.71 -6.24
C ILE A 57 0.50 8.23 -4.83
N MET A 58 0.26 9.15 -3.90
CA MET A 58 -0.20 8.84 -2.54
C MET A 58 -1.60 8.22 -2.51
N ALA A 59 -2.53 8.70 -3.35
CA ALA A 59 -3.88 8.13 -3.44
C ALA A 59 -3.85 6.71 -4.01
N GLN A 60 -3.11 6.50 -5.10
CA GLN A 60 -2.91 5.18 -5.70
C GLN A 60 -2.18 4.24 -4.74
N MET A 61 -1.23 4.77 -3.97
CA MET A 61 -0.52 4.04 -2.93
C MET A 61 -1.48 3.46 -1.89
N LEU A 62 -2.39 4.29 -1.40
CA LEU A 62 -3.36 3.91 -0.38
C LEU A 62 -4.30 2.81 -0.89
N ILE A 63 -4.75 2.91 -2.15
CA ILE A 63 -5.65 1.93 -2.76
C ILE A 63 -4.96 0.57 -2.95
N GLN A 64 -3.77 0.55 -3.53
CA GLN A 64 -3.04 -0.70 -3.79
C GLN A 64 -2.54 -1.35 -2.48
N SER A 65 -2.07 -0.55 -1.50
CA SER A 65 -1.69 -1.07 -0.19
C SER A 65 -2.88 -1.64 0.59
N GLY A 66 -4.11 -1.19 0.30
CA GLY A 66 -5.33 -1.80 0.81
C GLY A 66 -5.55 -3.23 0.32
N THR A 67 -5.48 -3.47 -1.00
CA THR A 67 -5.72 -4.81 -1.57
C THR A 67 -4.58 -5.79 -1.27
N VAL A 68 -3.33 -5.38 -1.53
CA VAL A 68 -2.14 -6.21 -1.29
C VAL A 68 -1.89 -6.39 0.21
N GLY A 69 -2.04 -5.33 0.99
CA GLY A 69 -1.89 -5.37 2.43
C GLY A 69 -2.92 -6.28 3.09
N LEU A 70 -4.18 -6.25 2.65
CA LEU A 70 -5.21 -7.17 3.14
C LEU A 70 -4.82 -8.63 2.88
N LEU A 71 -4.27 -8.94 1.71
CA LEU A 71 -3.85 -10.30 1.36
C LEU A 71 -2.74 -10.81 2.31
N VAL A 72 -1.73 -9.97 2.56
CA VAL A 72 -0.64 -10.27 3.51
C VAL A 72 -1.17 -10.46 4.93
N LEU A 73 -2.14 -9.64 5.34
CA LEU A 73 -2.76 -9.76 6.66
C LEU A 73 -3.56 -11.05 6.81
N VAL A 74 -4.36 -11.44 5.82
CA VAL A 74 -5.12 -12.71 5.87
C VAL A 74 -4.18 -13.91 5.94
N LEU A 75 -3.14 -13.95 5.11
CA LEU A 75 -2.12 -15.01 5.14
C LEU A 75 -1.39 -15.06 6.48
N SER A 76 -1.05 -13.89 7.03
CA SER A 76 -0.51 -13.79 8.39
C SER A 76 -1.50 -14.40 9.39
N GLN A 77 -2.73 -13.92 9.48
CA GLN A 77 -3.71 -14.39 10.46
C GLN A 77 -3.95 -15.91 10.39
N MET A 78 -4.04 -16.46 9.18
CA MET A 78 -4.20 -17.90 8.97
C MET A 78 -3.02 -18.72 9.55
N SER A 79 -1.79 -18.24 9.37
CA SER A 79 -0.59 -18.88 9.94
C SER A 79 -0.61 -18.93 11.48
N SER A 80 -1.18 -17.91 12.15
CA SER A 80 -1.33 -17.93 13.62
C SER A 80 -2.38 -18.93 14.09
N ILE A 81 -3.50 -19.03 13.38
CA ILE A 81 -4.59 -19.95 13.73
C ILE A 81 -4.15 -21.40 13.47
N SER A 82 -3.56 -21.67 12.30
CA SER A 82 -3.05 -22.99 11.95
C SER A 82 -1.98 -23.46 12.94
N GLY A 83 -1.06 -22.59 13.34
CA GLY A 83 -0.03 -22.91 14.35
C GLY A 83 -0.61 -23.41 15.66
N GLU A 84 -1.63 -22.74 16.19
CA GLU A 84 -2.30 -23.15 17.43
C GLU A 84 -3.09 -24.47 17.31
N ILE A 85 -3.67 -24.74 16.13
CA ILE A 85 -4.36 -26.00 15.85
C ILE A 85 -3.34 -27.15 15.87
N HIS A 86 -2.17 -26.99 15.23
CA HIS A 86 -1.14 -28.01 15.18
C HIS A 86 -0.46 -28.27 16.53
N THR A 87 -0.29 -27.24 17.36
CA THR A 87 0.35 -27.38 18.68
C THR A 87 -0.61 -27.78 19.79
N GLY A 88 -1.93 -27.84 19.55
CA GLY A 88 -2.92 -28.22 20.56
C GLY A 88 -3.00 -27.28 21.78
N THR A 89 -2.37 -26.11 21.69
CA THR A 89 -2.21 -25.16 22.81
C THR A 89 -3.52 -24.53 23.25
N ALA A 90 -4.53 -24.51 22.38
CA ALA A 90 -5.89 -24.09 22.73
C ALA A 90 -6.50 -24.98 23.83
N GLY A 91 -6.29 -26.30 23.76
CA GLY A 91 -6.80 -27.24 24.77
C GLY A 91 -6.15 -27.07 26.15
N ALA A 92 -4.86 -26.73 26.18
CA ALA A 92 -4.12 -26.50 27.43
C ALA A 92 -4.56 -25.21 28.17
N VAL A 93 -5.01 -24.19 27.43
CA VAL A 93 -5.47 -22.92 27.99
C VAL A 93 -6.88 -23.04 28.60
N LEU A 94 -7.76 -23.86 28.03
CA LEU A 94 -9.15 -24.04 28.51
C LEU A 94 -9.26 -24.80 29.85
N VAL A 95 -8.17 -25.39 30.35
CA VAL A 95 -8.15 -26.03 31.68
C VAL A 95 -8.15 -24.98 32.81
N ARG A 96 -7.78 -23.73 32.51
CA ARG A 96 -7.95 -22.59 33.42
C ARG A 96 -9.30 -21.93 33.14
N PRO A 97 -10.10 -21.57 34.16
CA PRO A 97 -11.39 -20.90 33.96
C PRO A 97 -11.17 -19.46 33.49
N VAL A 98 -10.92 -19.30 32.19
CA VAL A 98 -10.78 -18.00 31.53
C VAL A 98 -12.08 -17.74 30.77
N CYS A 99 -12.59 -16.51 30.83
CA CYS A 99 -13.76 -16.14 30.04
C CYS A 99 -13.42 -16.19 28.53
N TYR A 100 -14.24 -16.87 27.75
CA TYR A 100 -14.06 -17.03 26.29
C TYR A 100 -13.90 -15.69 25.56
N GLY A 101 -14.59 -14.64 26.03
CA GLY A 101 -14.50 -13.30 25.47
C GLY A 101 -13.10 -12.67 25.60
N ALA A 102 -12.44 -12.82 26.75
CA ALA A 102 -11.09 -12.28 26.93
C ALA A 102 -10.06 -13.01 26.06
N PHE A 103 -10.23 -14.31 25.83
CA PHE A 103 -9.38 -15.10 24.94
C PHE A 103 -9.45 -14.57 23.50
N ILE A 104 -10.65 -14.42 22.95
CA ILE A 104 -10.85 -13.90 21.59
C ILE A 104 -10.39 -12.44 21.47
N ALA A 105 -10.72 -11.60 22.46
CA ALA A 105 -10.34 -10.18 22.46
C ALA A 105 -8.81 -10.01 22.49
N SER A 106 -8.08 -10.80 23.28
CA SER A 106 -6.62 -10.74 23.34
C SER A 106 -5.97 -11.06 21.99
N LYS A 107 -6.54 -12.02 21.25
CA LYS A 107 -6.07 -12.42 19.93
C LYS A 107 -6.37 -11.37 18.86
N TRP A 108 -7.57 -10.78 18.92
CA TRP A 108 -7.96 -9.66 18.06
C TRP A 108 -7.09 -8.43 18.29
N LEU A 109 -6.88 -8.03 19.54
CA LEU A 109 -6.01 -6.90 19.88
C LEU A 109 -4.57 -7.11 19.41
N GLY A 110 -4.04 -8.34 19.55
CA GLY A 110 -2.73 -8.69 19.00
C GLY A 110 -2.66 -8.52 17.47
N ALA A 111 -3.71 -8.95 16.75
CA ALA A 111 -3.79 -8.81 15.31
C ALA A 111 -3.92 -7.34 14.86
N THR A 112 -4.78 -6.57 15.52
CA THR A 112 -5.04 -5.17 15.19
C THR A 112 -3.83 -4.28 15.47
N THR A 113 -3.17 -4.45 16.62
CA THR A 113 -1.97 -3.67 16.96
C THR A 113 -0.81 -3.93 15.99
N LEU A 114 -0.58 -5.20 15.63
CA LEU A 114 0.42 -5.57 14.62
C LEU A 114 0.12 -4.92 13.26
N THR A 115 -1.15 -4.96 12.86
CA THR A 115 -1.61 -4.39 11.58
C THR A 115 -1.43 -2.88 11.55
N LEU A 116 -1.85 -2.18 12.60
CA LEU A 116 -1.71 -0.72 12.71
C LEU A 116 -0.25 -0.28 12.65
N VAL A 117 0.64 -0.91 13.41
CA VAL A 117 2.07 -0.58 13.42
C VAL A 117 2.70 -0.81 12.04
N SER A 118 2.37 -1.93 11.39
CA SER A 118 2.90 -2.26 10.06
C SER A 118 2.42 -1.28 8.99
N PHE A 119 1.12 -0.95 9.01
CA PHE A 119 0.53 0.00 8.07
C PHE A 119 1.11 1.40 8.23
N LEU A 120 1.23 1.90 9.47
CA LEU A 120 1.83 3.21 9.75
C LEU A 120 3.30 3.27 9.31
N CYS A 121 4.06 2.19 9.52
CA CYS A 121 5.45 2.13 9.10
C CYS A 121 5.59 2.10 7.58
N GLY A 122 4.78 1.32 6.87
CA GLY A 122 4.77 1.29 5.40
C GLY A 122 4.31 2.60 4.77
N TYR A 123 3.25 3.21 5.31
CA TYR A 123 2.74 4.50 4.86
C TYR A 123 3.77 5.62 5.11
N GLY A 124 4.38 5.65 6.30
CA GLY A 124 5.45 6.60 6.63
C GLY A 124 6.67 6.47 5.73
N ALA A 125 7.06 5.23 5.39
CA ALA A 125 8.16 4.98 4.46
C ALA A 125 7.84 5.51 3.05
N GLY A 126 6.66 5.19 2.50
CA GLY A 126 6.26 5.73 1.19
C GLY A 126 6.15 7.25 1.18
N TRP A 127 5.58 7.85 2.23
CA TRP A 127 5.52 9.31 2.38
C TRP A 127 6.91 9.94 2.37
N TYR A 128 7.83 9.42 3.18
CA TYR A 128 9.20 9.91 3.25
C TYR A 128 9.91 9.83 1.89
N TYR A 129 9.75 8.71 1.18
CA TYR A 129 10.34 8.52 -0.14
C TYR A 129 9.72 9.42 -1.22
N THR A 130 8.41 9.63 -1.22
CA THR A 130 7.76 10.53 -2.18
C THR A 130 8.19 11.98 -1.97
N VAL A 131 8.29 12.44 -0.72
CA VAL A 131 8.81 13.79 -0.42
C VAL A 131 10.26 13.94 -0.89
N LEU A 132 11.08 12.90 -0.73
CA LEU A 132 12.48 12.91 -1.15
C LEU A 132 12.64 12.89 -2.69
N LEU A 133 11.79 12.13 -3.41
CA LEU A 133 11.90 11.92 -4.87
C LEU A 133 11.19 12.98 -5.72
N PHE A 134 10.03 13.48 -5.27
CA PHE A 134 9.15 14.37 -6.04
C PHE A 134 9.05 15.80 -5.47
N GLY A 135 9.71 16.08 -4.34
CA GLY A 135 9.64 17.37 -3.67
C GLY A 135 8.34 17.58 -2.89
N PRO A 136 8.20 18.71 -2.17
CA PRO A 136 7.05 18.96 -1.29
C PRO A 136 5.76 19.03 -2.10
N VAL A 137 4.77 18.22 -1.71
CA VAL A 137 3.46 18.12 -2.36
C VAL A 137 2.74 19.46 -2.29
N PRO A 138 2.53 20.18 -3.41
CA PRO A 138 1.71 21.39 -3.38
C PRO A 138 0.25 20.98 -3.26
N VAL A 139 -0.34 21.24 -2.09
CA VAL A 139 -1.76 21.01 -1.70
C VAL A 139 -2.79 21.68 -2.64
N GLN A 140 -2.33 22.53 -3.57
CA GLN A 140 -3.15 23.54 -4.22
C GLN A 140 -3.88 23.09 -5.50
N ARG A 141 -3.67 21.86 -6.01
CA ARG A 141 -4.36 21.36 -7.23
C ARG A 141 -5.46 20.35 -6.99
N VAL A 142 -5.59 19.79 -5.78
CA VAL A 142 -6.67 18.85 -5.41
C VAL A 142 -8.07 19.45 -5.59
N TRP A 143 -8.19 20.78 -5.56
CA TRP A 143 -9.48 21.49 -5.63
C TRP A 143 -9.82 22.10 -6.99
N ARG A 144 -9.06 21.83 -8.06
CA ARG A 144 -9.46 22.27 -9.40
C ARG A 144 -10.28 21.15 -10.05
N PRO A 145 -11.62 21.25 -10.15
CA PRO A 145 -12.38 20.34 -10.99
C PRO A 145 -11.87 20.48 -12.43
N GLU A 146 -11.56 19.35 -13.07
CA GLU A 146 -11.39 19.30 -14.52
C GLU A 146 -12.62 19.97 -15.15
N PRO A 147 -12.48 21.05 -15.95
CA PRO A 147 -13.60 21.46 -16.78
C PRO A 147 -13.87 20.28 -17.71
N ALA A 148 -15.06 19.69 -17.58
CA ALA A 148 -15.55 18.65 -18.47
C ALA A 148 -15.32 19.13 -19.92
N THR A 149 -14.35 18.53 -20.61
CA THR A 149 -14.21 18.70 -22.05
C THR A 149 -15.48 18.14 -22.65
N PRO A 150 -16.33 18.97 -23.31
CA PRO A 150 -17.41 18.39 -24.09
C PRO A 150 -16.76 17.59 -25.21
N CYS A 151 -17.29 16.37 -25.36
CA CYS A 151 -17.20 15.45 -26.48
C CYS A 151 -16.34 15.87 -27.68
N GLY A 152 -15.52 14.93 -28.14
CA GLY A 152 -14.71 15.04 -29.35
C GLY A 152 -15.44 15.74 -30.50
N CYS A 153 -15.02 16.97 -30.78
CA CYS A 153 -15.33 17.64 -32.03
C CYS A 153 -13.99 17.76 -32.77
N SER A 154 -13.87 16.89 -33.76
CA SER A 154 -12.77 16.83 -34.71
C SER A 154 -12.47 18.20 -35.30
N SER A 155 -11.18 18.46 -35.50
CA SER A 155 -10.62 19.68 -36.06
C SER A 155 -10.91 19.90 -37.56
N GLN A 156 -12.15 19.73 -38.02
CA GLN A 156 -12.50 19.92 -39.45
C GLN A 156 -13.76 20.76 -39.74
N ALA A 157 -14.51 21.23 -38.74
CA ALA A 157 -15.74 21.99 -38.99
C ALA A 157 -15.53 23.52 -39.21
N ALA A 158 -14.33 24.07 -38.99
CA ALA A 158 -14.10 25.52 -39.00
C ALA A 158 -13.76 26.14 -40.38
N LEU A 159 -13.79 25.37 -41.48
CA LEU A 159 -13.46 25.85 -42.83
C LEU A 159 -14.67 25.95 -43.78
N ARG A 160 -15.90 25.78 -43.29
CA ARG A 160 -17.13 26.01 -44.07
C ARG A 160 -18.21 26.65 -43.20
N CYS A 161 -18.14 27.96 -43.04
CA CYS A 161 -19.29 28.88 -42.87
C CYS A 161 -18.83 30.27 -43.27
#